data_AF-A0A923IN69-F1
#
_entry.id   AF-A0A923IN69-F1
#
_cell.length_a   1.000
_cell.length_b   1.000
_cell.length_c   1.000
_cell.angle_alpha   90.00
_cell.angle_beta   90.00
_cell.angle_gamma   90.00
#
_symmetry.space_group_name_H-M   'P 1'
#
loop_
_entity.id
_entity.type
_entity.pdbx_description
1 polymer ?
#
loop_
_entity_poly.entity_id
_entity_poly.type
_entity_poly.pdbx_seq_one_letter_code
_entity_poly.pdbx_strand_id
1 'polypeptide(L)'
;MLLVVVLFAAFLSGCVLAPATVARMDGFDAQWRGFNALKGDPFDVYETEIKIKVIVVDDMKAIGYPGAVGTYSHPEGAIRIVGKKINGKIILCPAVLGHEVQHALEYQDGEFANPDKFQEFGY
;
A
#
# COMPACT_ATOMS: atom_id res chain seq x y z
N MET A 1 -16.27 -39.27 -26.19
CA MET A 1 -16.77 -37.88 -26.23
C MET A 1 -16.92 -37.25 -24.85
N LEU A 2 -17.43 -37.96 -23.84
CA LEU A 2 -17.59 -37.45 -22.47
C LEU A 2 -16.26 -37.02 -21.79
N LEU A 3 -15.16 -37.73 -22.06
CA LEU A 3 -13.83 -37.44 -21.50
C LEU A 3 -13.25 -36.08 -21.95
N VAL A 4 -13.53 -35.68 -23.20
CA VAL A 4 -13.05 -34.41 -23.78
C VAL A 4 -13.79 -33.21 -23.19
N VAL A 5 -15.08 -33.39 -22.84
CA VAL A 5 -15.91 -32.36 -22.21
C VAL A 5 -15.50 -32.12 -20.75
N VAL A 6 -15.13 -33.18 -20.02
CA VAL A 6 -14.65 -33.06 -18.63
C VAL A 6 -13.25 -32.41 -18.57
N LEU A 7 -12.36 -32.71 -19.53
CA LEU A 7 -11.07 -32.03 -19.66
C LEU A 7 -11.24 -30.54 -20.00
N PHE A 8 -12.18 -30.17 -20.88
CA PHE A 8 -12.46 -28.77 -21.19
C PHE A 8 -13.05 -27.99 -20.01
N ALA A 9 -13.91 -28.62 -19.20
CA ALA A 9 -14.46 -28.02 -17.99
C ALA A 9 -13.40 -27.83 -16.87
N ALA A 10 -12.41 -28.72 -16.80
CA ALA A 10 -11.28 -28.60 -15.88
C ALA A 10 -10.31 -27.48 -16.26
N PHE A 11 -10.18 -27.13 -17.54
CA PHE A 11 -9.37 -26.00 -18.00
C PHE A 11 -10.04 -24.63 -17.81
N LEU A 12 -11.37 -24.57 -17.71
CA LEU A 12 -12.13 -23.34 -17.46
C LEU A 12 -12.30 -23.01 -15.95
N SER A 13 -11.92 -23.94 -15.08
CA SER A 13 -11.94 -23.78 -13.62
C SER A 13 -10.57 -23.45 -13.03
N GLY A 14 -9.54 -23.28 -13.88
CA GLY A 14 -8.22 -22.83 -13.51
C GLY A 14 -8.22 -21.35 -13.11
N CYS A 15 -8.31 -21.09 -11.81
CA CYS A 15 -7.82 -19.93 -11.07
C CYS A 15 -7.41 -18.69 -11.90
N VAL A 16 -8.37 -17.99 -12.51
CA VAL A 16 -8.14 -16.61 -12.93
C VAL A 16 -8.06 -15.80 -11.64
N LEU A 17 -6.84 -15.55 -11.15
CA LEU A 17 -6.62 -14.60 -10.07
C LEU A 17 -7.37 -13.32 -10.45
N ALA A 18 -8.18 -12.80 -9.53
CA ALA A 18 -8.93 -11.57 -9.79
C ALA A 18 -7.95 -10.49 -10.30
N PRO A 19 -8.25 -9.75 -11.37
CA PRO A 19 -7.31 -8.78 -11.95
C PRO A 19 -6.71 -7.81 -10.92
N ALA A 20 -7.49 -7.43 -9.91
CA ALA A 20 -7.03 -6.60 -8.80
C ALA A 20 -5.95 -7.28 -7.92
N THR A 21 -6.01 -8.61 -7.75
CA THR A 21 -5.00 -9.39 -7.03
C THR A 21 -3.68 -9.42 -7.79
N VAL A 22 -3.72 -9.63 -9.11
CA VAL A 22 -2.54 -9.62 -9.98
C VAL A 22 -1.88 -8.24 -9.95
N ALA A 23 -2.66 -7.18 -10.22
CA ALA A 23 -2.14 -5.81 -10.20
C ALA A 23 -1.51 -5.42 -8.84
N ARG A 24 -2.08 -5.89 -7.73
CA ARG A 24 -1.50 -5.67 -6.40
C ARG A 24 -0.15 -6.39 -6.24
N MET A 25 -0.04 -7.62 -6.70
CA MET A 25 1.20 -8.40 -6.61
C MET A 25 2.30 -7.76 -7.47
N ASP A 26 1.97 -7.36 -8.69
CA ASP A 26 2.91 -6.69 -9.60
C ASP A 26 3.39 -5.35 -9.03
N GLY A 27 2.47 -4.58 -8.41
CA GLY A 27 2.80 -3.32 -7.74
C GLY A 27 3.77 -3.52 -6.57
N PHE A 28 3.52 -4.51 -5.72
CA PHE A 28 4.43 -4.83 -4.61
C PHE A 28 5.80 -5.32 -5.10
N ASP A 29 5.82 -6.18 -6.12
CA ASP A 29 7.07 -6.66 -6.72
C ASP A 29 7.90 -5.49 -7.27
N ALA A 30 7.27 -4.57 -8.00
CA ALA A 30 7.94 -3.40 -8.56
C ALA A 30 8.54 -2.50 -7.45
N GLN A 31 7.78 -2.21 -6.40
CA GLN A 31 8.26 -1.44 -5.26
C GLN A 31 9.42 -2.14 -4.55
N TRP A 32 9.31 -3.46 -4.33
CA TRP A 32 10.36 -4.24 -3.67
C TRP A 32 11.66 -4.31 -4.49
N ARG A 33 11.55 -4.41 -5.83
CA ARG A 33 12.72 -4.34 -6.72
C ARG A 33 13.41 -2.99 -6.65
N GLY A 34 12.66 -1.89 -6.59
CA GLY A 34 13.21 -0.55 -6.36
C GLY A 34 13.95 -0.47 -5.02
N PHE A 35 13.32 -0.97 -3.95
CA PHE A 35 13.93 -0.99 -2.61
C PHE A 35 15.24 -1.76 -2.56
N ASN A 36 15.28 -2.97 -3.12
CA ASN A 36 16.49 -3.80 -3.13
C ASN A 36 17.63 -3.23 -3.99
N ALA A 37 17.35 -2.27 -4.88
CA ALA A 37 18.39 -1.61 -5.66
C ALA A 37 19.14 -0.56 -4.85
N LEU A 38 18.59 -0.11 -3.72
CA LEU A 38 19.23 0.84 -2.83
C LEU A 38 20.45 0.24 -2.14
N LYS A 39 21.46 1.09 -1.89
CA LYS A 39 22.57 0.79 -0.99
C LYS A 39 22.30 1.50 0.33
N GLY A 40 22.23 0.74 1.41
CA GLY A 40 22.12 1.25 2.77
C GLY A 40 23.33 0.86 3.60
N ASP A 41 23.57 1.63 4.66
CA ASP A 41 24.52 1.25 5.69
C ASP A 41 23.90 0.15 6.57
N PRO A 42 24.70 -0.82 7.05
CA PRO A 42 24.19 -1.84 7.96
C PRO A 42 23.77 -1.21 9.29
N PHE A 43 22.63 -1.66 9.81
CA PHE A 43 22.18 -1.41 11.18
C PHE A 43 21.61 -2.71 11.74
N ASP A 44 21.66 -2.90 13.07
CA ASP A 44 21.17 -4.12 13.73
C ASP A 44 19.64 -4.11 13.81
N VAL A 45 19.09 -3.56 14.89
CA VAL A 45 17.65 -3.48 15.12
C VAL A 45 17.34 -2.05 15.55
N TYR A 46 16.48 -1.39 14.78
CA TYR A 46 15.93 -0.08 15.12
C TYR A 46 14.47 -0.26 15.54
N GLU A 47 14.14 0.09 16.78
CA GLU A 47 12.79 0.00 17.34
C GLU A 47 12.29 1.39 17.71
N THR A 48 11.08 1.71 17.26
CA THR A 48 10.37 2.94 17.61
C THR A 48 8.89 2.65 17.75
N GLU A 49 8.18 3.47 18.51
CA GLU A 49 6.73 3.43 18.64
C GLU A 49 6.14 4.75 18.18
N ILE A 50 5.17 4.67 17.25
CA ILE A 50 4.44 5.84 16.77
C ILE A 50 2.95 5.70 17.04
N LYS A 51 2.28 6.84 17.21
CA LYS A 51 0.84 6.89 17.37
C LYS A 51 0.19 7.27 16.05
N ILE A 52 -0.76 6.45 15.60
CA ILE A 52 -1.51 6.69 14.36
C ILE A 52 -3.01 6.72 14.63
N LYS A 53 -3.68 7.78 14.16
CA LYS A 53 -5.14 7.86 14.01
C LYS A 53 -5.50 7.69 12.54
N VAL A 54 -6.25 6.63 12.21
CA VAL A 54 -6.75 6.41 10.84
C VAL A 54 -8.18 6.92 10.70
N ILE A 55 -8.41 7.80 9.73
CA ILE A 55 -9.70 8.38 9.37
C ILE A 55 -10.03 7.90 7.95
N VAL A 56 -11.04 7.04 7.84
CA VAL A 56 -11.45 6.47 6.55
C VAL A 56 -12.62 7.27 6.00
N VAL A 57 -12.51 7.69 4.74
CA VAL A 57 -13.57 8.37 3.98
C VAL A 57 -13.93 7.56 2.74
N ASP A 58 -15.09 7.82 2.16
CA ASP A 58 -15.60 7.11 0.97
C ASP A 58 -15.25 7.79 -0.35
N ASP A 59 -14.91 9.08 -0.31
CA ASP A 59 -14.59 9.89 -1.49
C ASP A 59 -13.38 10.82 -1.24
N MET A 60 -12.59 11.04 -2.29
CA MET A 60 -11.46 11.98 -2.31
C MET A 60 -11.82 13.38 -1.79
N LYS A 61 -13.01 13.88 -2.17
CA LYS A 61 -13.48 15.21 -1.80
C LYS A 61 -13.65 15.36 -0.29
N ALA A 62 -13.96 14.27 0.41
CA ALA A 62 -14.11 14.25 1.86
C ALA A 62 -12.77 14.28 2.61
N ILE A 63 -11.64 14.06 1.93
CA ILE A 63 -10.30 14.21 2.53
C ILE A 63 -10.02 15.69 2.85
N GLY A 64 -10.56 16.62 2.07
CA GLY A 64 -10.39 18.06 2.29
C GLY A 64 -8.97 18.57 2.01
N TYR A 65 -8.17 17.80 1.26
CA TYR A 65 -6.80 18.14 0.88
C TYR A 65 -6.53 17.75 -0.58
N PRO A 66 -5.74 18.53 -1.36
CA PRO A 66 -5.34 18.16 -2.71
C PRO A 66 -4.25 17.07 -2.69
N GLY A 67 -4.55 15.90 -2.15
CA GLY A 67 -3.68 14.74 -2.23
C GLY A 67 -3.72 14.11 -3.63
N ALA A 68 -2.58 13.65 -4.14
CA ALA A 68 -2.48 13.05 -5.48
C ALA A 68 -3.13 11.65 -5.55
N VAL A 69 -3.21 10.92 -4.43
CA VAL A 69 -3.66 9.51 -4.40
C VAL A 69 -4.43 9.17 -3.13
N GLY A 70 -5.63 9.73 -2.92
CA GLY A 70 -6.58 9.23 -1.92
C GLY A 70 -6.17 9.16 -0.48
N THR A 71 -5.11 9.89 -0.10
CA THR A 71 -4.62 9.95 1.25
C THR A 71 -4.00 11.29 1.62
N TYR A 72 -3.84 11.49 2.93
CA TYR A 72 -3.07 12.56 3.53
C TYR A 72 -2.64 12.21 4.96
N SER A 73 -1.36 12.36 5.27
CA SER A 73 -0.82 12.31 6.63
C SER A 73 -0.57 13.71 7.19
N HIS A 74 -0.98 13.92 8.44
CA HIS A 74 -0.70 15.16 9.18
C HIS A 74 0.39 14.90 10.24
N PRO A 75 1.26 15.88 10.55
CA PRO A 75 2.29 15.78 11.60
C PRO A 75 1.80 15.36 13.00
N GLU A 76 0.49 15.40 13.24
CA GLU A 76 -0.15 14.96 14.48
C GLU A 76 -0.41 13.43 14.53
N GLY A 77 0.09 12.68 13.55
CA GLY A 77 -0.10 11.23 13.43
C GLY A 77 -1.47 10.85 12.88
N ALA A 78 -2.15 11.72 12.12
CA ALA A 78 -3.45 11.43 11.54
C ALA A 78 -3.34 11.10 10.05
N ILE A 79 -3.80 9.90 9.66
CA ILE A 79 -3.88 9.45 8.28
C ILE A 79 -5.34 9.51 7.82
N ARG A 80 -5.64 10.31 6.81
CA ARG A 80 -6.92 10.29 6.09
C ARG A 80 -6.76 9.43 4.85
N ILE A 81 -7.67 8.49 4.61
CA ILE A 81 -7.58 7.56 3.48
C ILE A 81 -8.94 7.22 2.88
N VAL A 82 -9.02 7.17 1.55
CA VAL A 82 -10.20 6.62 0.85
C VAL A 82 -10.24 5.10 1.04
N GLY A 83 -11.33 4.62 1.62
CA GLY A 83 -11.63 3.20 1.76
C GLY A 83 -12.83 2.77 0.95
N LYS A 84 -12.94 1.47 0.68
CA LYS A 84 -14.14 0.85 0.10
C LYS A 84 -14.76 -0.10 1.11
N LYS A 85 -16.08 0.00 1.31
CA LYS A 85 -16.81 -0.98 2.12
C LYS A 85 -17.28 -2.13 1.22
N ILE A 86 -16.70 -3.31 1.39
CA ILE A 86 -17.02 -4.52 0.62
C ILE A 86 -17.38 -5.62 1.61
N ASN A 87 -18.58 -6.19 1.48
CA ASN A 87 -19.09 -7.25 2.37
C ASN A 87 -18.99 -6.89 3.86
N GLY A 88 -19.36 -5.65 4.20
CA GLY A 88 -19.31 -5.14 5.58
C GLY A 88 -17.93 -4.77 6.10
N LYS A 89 -16.85 -5.06 5.37
CA LYS A 89 -15.47 -4.76 5.75
C LYS A 89 -14.96 -3.52 5.03
N ILE A 90 -14.13 -2.74 5.71
CA ILE A 90 -13.39 -1.63 5.09
C ILE A 90 -12.13 -2.22 4.46
N ILE A 91 -11.92 -1.90 3.18
CA ILE A 91 -10.72 -2.27 2.42
C ILE A 91 -10.00 -0.98 2.05
N LEU A 92 -8.70 -0.95 2.33
CA LEU A 92 -7.78 0.16 2.01
C LEU A 92 -6.78 -0.28 0.95
N CYS A 93 -6.19 0.67 0.22
CA CYS A 93 -5.07 0.36 -0.66
C CYS A 93 -3.79 0.19 0.19
N PRO A 94 -3.18 -1.00 0.25
CA PRO A 94 -2.06 -1.24 1.15
C PRO A 94 -0.80 -0.43 0.81
N ALA A 95 -0.51 -0.23 -0.47
CA ALA A 95 0.64 0.56 -0.91
C ALA A 95 0.53 2.01 -0.44
N VAL A 96 -0.67 2.58 -0.52
CA VAL A 96 -0.92 3.94 -0.06
C VAL A 96 -0.87 4.01 1.47
N LEU A 97 -1.47 3.05 2.18
CA LEU A 97 -1.38 3.01 3.64
C LEU A 97 0.09 2.90 4.13
N GLY A 98 0.91 2.07 3.50
CA GLY A 98 2.33 1.95 3.83
C GLY A 98 3.10 3.25 3.62
N HIS A 99 2.83 3.94 2.51
CA HIS A 99 3.40 5.26 2.23
C HIS A 99 3.03 6.29 3.32
N GLU A 100 1.77 6.32 3.75
CA GLU A 100 1.33 7.24 4.81
C GLU A 100 1.86 6.87 6.21
N VAL A 101 2.05 5.59 6.49
CA VAL A 101 2.71 5.15 7.73
C VAL A 101 4.17 5.63 7.75
N GLN A 102 4.86 5.64 6.60
CA GLN A 102 6.22 6.18 6.51
C GLN A 102 6.26 7.69 6.77
N HIS A 103 5.30 8.48 6.28
CA HIS A 103 5.15 9.88 6.69
C HIS A 103 4.93 10.01 8.21
N ALA A 104 4.07 9.17 8.79
CA ALA A 104 3.83 9.20 10.23
C ALA A 104 5.06 8.83 11.06
N LEU A 105 5.92 7.93 10.55
CA LEU A 105 7.24 7.64 11.12
C LEU A 105 8.14 8.88 11.03
N GLU A 106 8.32 9.48 9.85
CA GLU A 106 9.16 10.69 9.67
C GLU A 106 8.73 11.86 10.55
N TYR A 107 7.41 12.10 10.71
CA TYR A 107 6.92 13.19 11.56
C TYR A 107 7.15 12.97 13.05
N GLN A 108 7.15 11.72 13.51
CA GLN A 108 7.25 11.39 14.94
C GLN A 108 8.67 10.93 15.34
N ASP A 109 9.47 10.53 14.37
CA ASP A 109 10.81 9.99 14.53
C ASP A 109 11.70 10.44 13.35
N GLY A 110 12.63 11.36 13.65
CA GLY A 110 13.45 12.04 12.65
C GLY A 110 14.51 11.16 11.97
N GLU A 111 14.64 9.89 12.36
CA GLU A 111 15.50 8.91 11.68
C GLU A 111 14.87 8.42 10.36
N PHE A 112 13.55 8.57 10.19
CA PHE A 112 12.87 8.11 8.98
C PHE A 112 12.85 9.19 7.91
N ALA A 113 13.21 8.81 6.68
CA ALA A 113 13.12 9.69 5.54
C ALA A 113 11.67 9.90 5.07
N ASN A 114 11.41 11.11 4.55
CA ASN A 114 10.15 11.46 3.94
C ASN A 114 9.93 10.66 2.64
N PRO A 115 8.83 9.90 2.51
CA PRO A 115 8.59 9.03 1.36
C PRO A 115 8.33 9.78 0.03
N ASP A 116 7.94 11.06 0.08
CA ASP A 116 7.83 11.92 -1.11
C ASP A 116 9.20 12.40 -1.63
N LYS A 117 10.26 12.15 -0.86
CA LYS A 117 11.63 12.57 -1.13
C LYS A 117 12.59 11.38 -1.29
N PHE A 118 12.08 10.17 -1.44
CA PHE A 118 12.91 8.97 -1.57
C PHE A 118 13.87 9.01 -2.77
N GLN A 119 13.58 9.80 -3.82
CA GLN A 119 14.53 10.05 -4.91
C GLN A 119 15.85 10.67 -4.44
N GLU A 120 15.84 11.42 -3.33
CA GLU A 120 17.06 12.00 -2.73
C GLU A 120 17.99 10.92 -2.16
N PHE A 121 17.43 9.73 -1.88
CA PHE A 121 18.12 8.54 -1.38
C PHE A 121 18.38 7.51 -2.48
N GLY A 122 18.06 7.82 -3.74
CA GLY A 122 18.29 6.96 -4.91
C GLY A 122 17.21 5.91 -5.18
N TYR A 123 16.02 6.07 -4.59
CA TYR A 123 14.86 5.18 -4.76
C TYR A 123 13.98 5.58 -5.94
#